data_AF-S5MC22-F1
#
_entry.id   AF-S5MC22-F1
#
_cell.length_a   1.000
_cell.length_b   1.000
_cell.length_c   1.000
_cell.angle_alpha   90.00
_cell.angle_beta   90.00
_cell.angle_gamma   90.00
#
_symmetry.space_group_name_H-M   'P 1'
#
loop_
_entity.id
_entity.type
_entity.pdbx_description
1 polymer ?
#
loop_
_entity_poly.entity_id
_entity_poly.type
_entity_poly.pdbx_seq_one_letter_code
_entity_poly.pdbx_strand_id
1 'polypeptide(L)'
;MNKDIVKNNLIHLSGQVYSNPEERSGKNANGSGEWLIRKIKIIFDNNQWIDLIFEDLELWNKYKKISIGYYIEVNGLLKNSFNRKANQSKSI
;
A
#
# COMPACT_ATOMS: atom_id res chain seq x y z
N MET A 1 -18.45 -21.43 -7.94
CA MET A 1 -18.20 -20.44 -9.00
C MET A 1 -19.41 -19.51 -9.04
N ASN A 2 -19.23 -18.25 -8.62
CA ASN A 2 -19.99 -17.04 -8.95
C ASN A 2 -19.36 -15.92 -8.09
N LYS A 3 -18.41 -15.16 -8.63
CA LYS A 3 -18.62 -13.92 -9.41
C LYS A 3 -19.30 -12.79 -8.64
N ASP A 4 -19.13 -12.76 -7.32
CA ASP A 4 -19.20 -11.51 -6.56
C ASP A 4 -17.81 -10.84 -6.56
N ILE A 5 -17.30 -10.49 -7.75
CA ILE A 5 -16.12 -9.62 -7.83
C ILE A 5 -16.63 -8.21 -7.54
N VAL A 6 -16.54 -7.86 -6.25
CA VAL A 6 -16.79 -6.57 -5.61
C VAL A 6 -16.63 -5.43 -6.62
N LYS A 7 -17.76 -4.90 -7.07
CA LYS A 7 -17.81 -3.95 -8.19
C LYS A 7 -17.49 -2.51 -7.82
N ASN A 8 -17.10 -2.21 -6.57
CA ASN A 8 -16.66 -0.88 -6.18
C ASN A 8 -15.50 -0.97 -5.19
N ASN A 9 -14.29 -1.18 -5.71
CA ASN A 9 -13.03 -1.13 -4.94
C ASN A 9 -12.64 0.31 -4.55
N LEU A 10 -13.59 1.22 -4.42
CA LEU A 10 -13.30 2.59 -3.96
C LEU A 10 -13.07 2.56 -2.45
N ILE A 11 -11.93 3.08 -2.03
CA ILE A 11 -11.60 3.26 -0.63
C ILE A 11 -11.52 4.74 -0.32
N HIS A 12 -12.12 5.09 0.81
CA HIS A 12 -11.96 6.36 1.47
C HIS A 12 -11.40 6.07 2.86
N LEU A 13 -10.22 6.58 3.14
CA LEU A 13 -9.54 6.31 4.40
C LEU A 13 -8.71 7.53 4.79
N SER A 14 -8.55 7.71 6.09
CA SER A 14 -7.74 8.77 6.66
C SER A 14 -6.82 8.19 7.72
N GLY A 15 -5.61 8.72 7.80
CA GLY A 15 -4.58 8.15 8.66
C GLY A 15 -3.32 9.01 8.70
N GLN A 16 -2.37 8.57 9.51
CA GLN A 16 -1.08 9.24 9.64
C GLN A 16 -0.01 8.51 8.83
N VAL A 17 0.88 9.26 8.21
CA VAL A 17 2.06 8.70 7.54
C VAL A 17 2.94 8.03 8.58
N TYR A 18 3.16 6.73 8.42
CA TYR A 18 3.88 5.90 9.39
C TYR A 18 5.37 5.81 9.06
N SER A 19 5.72 5.84 7.77
CA SER A 19 7.12 5.78 7.32
C SER A 19 7.39 6.80 6.23
N ASN A 20 8.66 7.17 6.07
CA ASN A 20 9.09 8.02 4.95
C ASN A 20 8.66 7.37 3.62
N PRO A 21 8.30 8.18 2.61
CA PRO A 21 8.05 7.68 1.26
C PRO A 21 9.24 6.90 0.72
N GLU A 22 8.98 5.76 0.08
CA GLU A 22 10.01 4.87 -0.45
C GLU A 22 9.84 4.66 -1.96
N GLU A 23 10.94 4.72 -2.70
CA GLU A 23 11.04 4.24 -4.09
C GLU A 23 12.08 3.13 -4.13
N ARG A 24 11.68 1.95 -4.61
CA ARG A 24 12.55 0.78 -4.71
C ARG A 24 12.39 0.14 -6.08
N SER A 25 13.50 -0.24 -6.68
CA SER A 25 13.53 -1.03 -7.90
C SER A 25 14.25 -2.36 -7.67
N GLY A 26 14.00 -3.31 -8.56
CA GLY A 26 14.69 -4.59 -8.55
C GLY A 26 14.36 -5.44 -9.76
N LYS A 27 14.86 -6.67 -9.75
CA LYS A 27 14.59 -7.69 -10.78
C LYS A 27 13.72 -8.79 -10.20
N ASN A 28 12.92 -9.40 -11.06
CA ASN A 28 12.20 -10.61 -10.71
C ASN A 28 13.20 -11.74 -10.42
N ALA A 29 12.84 -12.65 -9.50
CA ALA A 29 13.72 -13.75 -9.08
C ALA A 29 14.15 -14.68 -10.24
N ASN A 30 13.32 -14.78 -11.27
CA ASN A 30 13.58 -15.54 -12.49
C ASN A 30 14.36 -14.76 -13.57
N GLY A 31 14.79 -13.52 -13.27
CA GLY A 31 15.51 -12.64 -14.19
C GLY A 31 14.67 -12.04 -15.32
N SER A 32 13.37 -12.35 -15.41
CA SER A 32 12.55 -12.04 -16.60
C SER A 32 11.83 -10.69 -16.53
N GLY A 33 12.39 -9.70 -15.85
CA GLY A 33 11.78 -8.38 -15.78
C GLY A 33 12.29 -7.55 -14.60
N GLU A 34 12.10 -6.24 -14.73
CA GLU A 34 12.38 -5.26 -13.69
C GLU A 34 11.06 -4.79 -13.08
N TRP A 35 11.10 -4.49 -11.79
CA TRP A 35 9.98 -3.90 -11.06
C TRP A 35 10.43 -2.60 -10.42
N LEU A 36 9.49 -1.68 -10.29
CA LEU A 36 9.64 -0.41 -9.60
C LEU A 36 8.41 -0.19 -8.74
N ILE A 37 8.61 0.04 -7.45
CA ILE A 37 7.56 0.29 -6.48
C ILE A 37 7.84 1.63 -5.82
N ARG A 38 6.83 2.49 -5.84
CA ARG A 38 6.77 3.76 -5.10
C ARG A 38 5.66 3.67 -4.09
N LYS A 39 5.97 3.87 -2.82
CA LYS A 39 4.98 3.69 -1.77
C LYS A 39 5.09 4.65 -0.60
N ILE A 40 3.95 4.88 0.03
CA ILE A 40 3.82 5.57 1.32
C ILE A 40 3.02 4.66 2.23
N LYS A 41 3.55 4.35 3.41
CA LYS A 41 2.81 3.59 4.41
C LYS A 41 2.08 4.53 5.34
N ILE A 42 0.81 4.26 5.56
CA ILE A 42 -0.01 4.97 6.53
C ILE A 42 -0.54 4.01 7.58
N ILE A 43 -0.72 4.52 8.79
CA ILE A 43 -1.44 3.86 9.87
C ILE A 43 -2.83 4.46 9.97
N PHE A 44 -3.84 3.61 10.03
CA PHE A 44 -5.25 3.95 10.20
C PHE A 44 -5.86 2.98 11.22
N ASP A 45 -7.02 3.32 11.80
CA ASP A 45 -7.84 2.48 12.69
C ASP A 45 -7.10 1.39 13.53
N ASN A 46 -6.95 1.61 14.83
CA ASN A 46 -6.42 0.60 15.79
C ASN A 46 -5.11 -0.08 15.35
N ASN A 47 -4.14 0.72 14.89
CA ASN A 47 -2.81 0.27 14.42
C ASN A 47 -2.82 -0.62 13.16
N GLN A 48 -3.89 -0.58 12.36
CA GLN A 48 -3.85 -1.13 11.02
C GLN A 48 -3.01 -0.24 10.10
N TRP A 49 -2.42 -0.82 9.07
CA TRP A 49 -1.61 -0.06 8.12
C TRP A 49 -1.88 -0.51 6.68
N ILE A 50 -1.70 0.43 5.75
CA ILE A 50 -1.82 0.18 4.32
C ILE A 50 -0.64 0.83 3.60
N ASP A 51 -0.14 0.14 2.59
CA ASP A 51 0.84 0.68 1.64
C ASP A 51 0.06 1.32 0.48
N LEU A 52 0.18 2.63 0.32
CA LEU A 52 -0.30 3.37 -0.84
C LEU A 52 0.72 3.21 -1.96
N ILE A 53 0.33 2.62 -3.09
CA ILE A 53 1.21 2.39 -4.24
C ILE A 53 0.93 3.44 -5.31
N PHE A 54 2.00 4.09 -5.80
CA PHE A 54 1.93 5.13 -6.81
C PHE A 54 2.46 4.60 -8.15
N GLU A 55 1.55 4.37 -9.10
CA GLU A 55 1.90 4.04 -10.49
C GLU A 55 2.18 5.29 -11.31
N ASP A 56 1.48 6.39 -10.99
CA ASP A 56 1.63 7.69 -11.61
C ASP A 56 2.84 8.45 -11.02
N LEU A 57 3.76 8.85 -11.91
CA LEU A 57 4.99 9.56 -11.54
C LEU A 57 4.73 11.00 -11.07
N GLU A 58 3.72 11.66 -11.61
CA GLU A 58 3.34 13.02 -11.22
C GLU A 58 2.78 13.02 -9.79
N LEU A 59 1.85 12.10 -9.49
CA LEU A 59 1.34 11.92 -8.13
C LEU A 59 2.47 11.56 -7.17
N TRP A 60 3.37 10.65 -7.54
CA TRP A 60 4.53 10.34 -6.71
C TRP A 60 5.38 11.57 -6.41
N ASN A 61 5.73 12.38 -7.42
CA ASN A 61 6.56 13.56 -7.23
C ASN A 61 5.93 14.60 -6.30
N LYS A 62 4.59 14.67 -6.27
CA LYS A 62 3.84 15.52 -5.35
C LYS A 62 3.90 15.00 -3.91
N TYR A 63 3.68 13.70 -3.71
CA TYR A 63 3.50 13.13 -2.36
C TYR A 63 4.78 12.57 -1.71
N LYS A 64 5.85 12.34 -2.48
CA LYS A 64 7.13 11.81 -1.95
C LYS A 64 7.85 12.73 -0.95
N LYS A 65 7.39 13.97 -0.79
CA LYS A 65 7.94 14.95 0.15
C LYS A 65 7.22 14.97 1.51
N ILE A 66 6.17 14.16 1.67
CA ILE A 66 5.43 14.10 2.94
C ILE A 66 6.28 13.42 4.02
N SER A 67 6.31 14.03 5.21
CA SER A 67 7.04 13.52 6.37
C SER A 67 6.18 12.56 7.20
N ILE A 68 6.86 11.70 7.96
CA ILE A 68 6.23 10.87 9.01
C ILE A 68 5.40 11.76 9.96
N GLY A 69 4.23 11.26 10.36
CA GLY A 69 3.29 11.93 11.27
C GLY A 69 2.28 12.85 10.60
N TYR A 70 2.46 13.18 9.31
CA TYR A 70 1.45 13.95 8.57
C TYR A 70 0.14 13.18 8.47
N TYR A 71 -0.97 13.87 8.69
CA TYR A 71 -2.30 13.32 8.47
C TYR A 71 -2.69 13.46 6.99
N ILE A 72 -3.13 12.37 6.38
CA ILE A 72 -3.59 12.37 4.99
C ILE A 72 -4.92 11.64 4.85
N GLU A 73 -5.70 12.09 3.88
CA GLU A 73 -6.94 11.47 3.44
C GLU A 73 -6.71 10.92 2.03
N VAL A 74 -7.14 9.68 1.81
CA VAL A 74 -6.90 8.94 0.58
C VAL A 74 -8.24 8.53 0.00
N ASN A 75 -8.48 8.98 -1.22
CA ASN A 75 -9.55 8.52 -2.09
C ASN A 75 -8.90 7.74 -3.23
N GLY A 76 -9.18 6.44 -3.33
CA GLY A 76 -8.47 5.61 -4.31
C GLY A 76 -9.16 4.30 -4.62
N LEU A 77 -8.48 3.49 -5.44
CA LEU A 77 -8.91 2.15 -5.81
C LEU A 77 -8.07 1.11 -5.07
N LEU A 78 -8.73 0.21 -4.34
CA LEU A 78 -8.13 -0.98 -3.77
C LEU A 78 -7.84 -1.98 -4.88
N LYS A 79 -6.57 -2.06 -5.31
CA LYS A 79 -6.16 -2.98 -6.37
C LYS A 79 -6.12 -4.43 -5.93
N ASN A 80 -5.61 -4.69 -4.72
CA ASN A 80 -5.52 -6.02 -4.12
C ASN A 80 -5.58 -5.90 -2.60
N SER A 81 -6.18 -6.90 -1.94
CA SER A 81 -6.08 -7.06 -0.49
C SER A 81 -5.54 -8.45 -0.18
N PHE A 82 -4.56 -8.50 0.74
CA PHE A 82 -4.02 -9.75 1.25
C PHE A 82 -4.24 -9.76 2.75
N ASN A 83 -5.13 -10.63 3.22
CA ASN A 83 -5.22 -10.93 4.65
C ASN A 83 -4.04 -11.82 5.01
N ARG A 84 -2.92 -11.20 5.40
CA ARG A 84 -1.83 -11.93 6.04
C ARG A 84 -2.32 -12.28 7.44
N LYS A 85 -3.00 -13.43 7.60
CA LYS A 85 -3.18 -14.02 8.93
C LYS A 85 -1.77 -14.13 9.50
N ALA A 86 -1.48 -13.40 10.57
CA ALA A 86 -0.29 -13.66 11.36
C ALA A 86 -0.37 -15.16 11.69
N ASN A 87 0.56 -15.96 11.15
CA ASN A 87 0.70 -17.33 11.59
C ASN A 87 0.94 -17.23 13.09
N GLN A 88 -0.08 -17.52 13.90
CA GLN A 88 0.12 -17.80 15.30
C GLN A 88 1.16 -18.91 15.33
N SER A 89 2.33 -18.59 15.84
CA SER A 89 3.39 -19.54 16.12
C SER A 89 2.74 -20.69 16.87
N LYS A 90 2.62 -21.86 16.24
CA LYS A 90 2.37 -23.08 16.99
C LYS A 90 3.64 -23.30 17.82
N SER A 91 3.60 -22.90 19.08
CA SER A 91 4.54 -23.41 20.07
C SER A 91 4.34 -24.93 20.10
N ILE A 92 5.40 -25.67 19.78
CA ILE A 92 5.52 -27.11 20.02
C ILE A 92 5.85 -27.30 21.50
#